data_AF-A0A2M7BA92-F1
#
_entry.id   AF-A0A2M7BA92-F1
#
_cell.length_a   1.000
_cell.length_b   1.000
_cell.length_c   1.000
_cell.angle_alpha   90.00
_cell.angle_beta   90.00
_cell.angle_gamma   90.00
#
_symmetry.space_group_name_H-M   'P 1'
#
loop_
_entity.id
_entity.type
_entity.pdbx_description
1 polymer ?
#
loop_
_entity_poly.entity_id
_entity_poly.type
_entity_poly.pdbx_seq_one_letter_code
_entity_poly.pdbx_strand_id
1 'polypeptide(L)'
;MKKRLAATLFLCLSFLLPAREAAPAETQPSQLHAYLRQGIESAFNLDHAGATSSFQKAVELDRESPTGYAFLALARLFSYETGFDPKEREKNKEAMLRYVEDAVTRGEKRVGKNPRDSQAYFAMTLAKIVKIRLALMQKSYFTVAQESAYAWDYLEKTRAADPNNYDNYFPMGLLHYHLNQLPGVTRFLSSLVITAGDHHKGIQELELAVQKGDLLRELAQAELSSIYINFERQPALALAITLDLMERFPKNYSFSFSLAIIFSELGRFDEAYAIARDLEKGIQGGKPPFAPQLQPRYDHLLGRILFNQREYARAGEYFQKALKDAAPYNARIRASALLRLGMIHDVRQERKRAEEHYNRALEVEGGEGVAQVEARRYLKTPYVP
;
A
#
# COMPACT_ATOMS: atom_id res chain seq x y z
N MET A 1 -85.69 29.79 -29.17
CA MET A 1 -85.83 30.14 -27.75
C MET A 1 -85.18 29.06 -26.88
N LYS A 2 -84.55 29.48 -25.79
CA LYS A 2 -83.68 28.73 -24.86
C LYS A 2 -84.26 27.42 -24.28
N LYS A 3 -83.38 26.42 -24.03
CA LYS A 3 -83.16 25.58 -22.81
C LYS A 3 -82.69 24.17 -23.23
N ARG A 4 -81.43 23.76 -23.04
CA ARG A 4 -80.62 23.41 -21.82
C ARG A 4 -80.77 21.96 -21.33
N LEU A 5 -79.62 21.26 -21.36
CA LEU A 5 -79.03 20.30 -20.41
C LEU A 5 -79.77 19.00 -20.06
N ALA A 6 -79.13 17.87 -20.43
CA ALA A 6 -78.70 16.82 -19.50
C ALA A 6 -77.71 15.88 -20.22
N ALA A 7 -76.41 16.06 -20.01
CA ALA A 7 -75.38 15.10 -20.42
C ALA A 7 -74.71 14.59 -19.15
N THR A 8 -74.90 13.31 -18.88
CA THR A 8 -74.44 12.61 -17.68
C THR A 8 -72.92 12.54 -17.65
N LEU A 9 -72.35 13.07 -16.57
CA LEU A 9 -70.93 13.07 -16.24
C LEU A 9 -70.53 11.65 -15.79
N PHE A 10 -69.62 10.98 -16.51
CA PHE A 10 -68.86 9.86 -15.96
C PHE A 10 -67.40 10.30 -15.85
N LEU A 11 -67.00 10.56 -14.61
CA LEU A 11 -65.68 11.04 -14.22
C LEU A 11 -64.77 9.82 -14.03
N CYS A 12 -63.99 9.44 -15.05
CA CYS A 12 -62.86 8.53 -14.87
C CYS A 12 -61.62 9.36 -14.57
N LEU A 13 -61.35 9.57 -13.27
CA LEU A 13 -60.06 10.08 -12.78
C LEU A 13 -59.01 8.97 -12.96
N SER A 14 -58.30 8.97 -14.07
CA SER A 14 -57.04 8.25 -14.19
C SER A 14 -55.95 9.08 -13.50
N PHE A 15 -55.54 8.64 -12.30
CA PHE A 15 -54.31 9.09 -11.68
C PHE A 15 -53.14 8.67 -12.58
N LEU A 16 -52.64 9.60 -13.40
CA LEU A 16 -51.33 9.50 -14.04
C LEU A 16 -50.29 9.64 -12.93
N LEU A 17 -49.85 8.51 -12.38
CA LEU A 17 -48.58 8.47 -11.65
C LEU A 17 -47.49 8.96 -12.59
N PRO A 18 -46.61 9.90 -12.18
CA PRO A 18 -45.46 10.27 -12.99
C PRO A 18 -44.64 9.00 -13.23
N ALA A 19 -44.39 8.69 -14.50
CA ALA A 19 -43.48 7.63 -14.87
C ALA A 19 -42.16 7.91 -14.15
N ARG A 20 -41.77 6.99 -13.26
CA ARG A 20 -40.45 7.01 -12.62
C ARG A 20 -39.44 6.89 -13.76
N GLU A 21 -38.82 8.00 -14.15
CA GLU A 21 -37.70 7.98 -15.09
C GLU A 21 -36.70 6.93 -14.56
N ALA A 22 -36.54 5.85 -15.32
CA ALA A 22 -35.52 4.86 -15.02
C ALA A 22 -34.18 5.61 -15.07
N ALA A 23 -33.39 5.51 -14.00
CA ALA A 23 -32.05 6.07 -13.98
C ALA A 23 -31.30 5.60 -15.25
N PRO A 24 -30.58 6.49 -15.95
CA PRO A 24 -29.89 6.13 -17.18
C PRO A 24 -28.99 4.92 -16.92
N ALA A 25 -29.08 3.91 -17.77
CA ALA A 25 -28.26 2.71 -17.66
C ALA A 25 -26.77 3.10 -17.69
N GLU A 26 -26.03 2.69 -16.67
CA GLU A 26 -24.60 2.97 -16.59
C GLU A 26 -23.87 2.41 -17.82
N THR A 27 -22.98 3.22 -18.41
CA THR A 27 -22.13 2.79 -19.53
C THR A 27 -21.15 1.70 -19.08
N GLN A 28 -20.68 0.85 -20.01
CA GLN A 28 -19.65 -0.16 -19.70
C GLN A 28 -18.38 0.45 -19.06
N PRO A 29 -17.82 1.58 -19.54
CA PRO A 29 -16.68 2.22 -18.87
C PRO A 29 -16.96 2.64 -17.42
N SER A 30 -18.15 3.19 -17.13
CA SER A 30 -18.52 3.55 -15.76
C SER A 30 -18.68 2.33 -14.85
N GLN A 31 -19.22 1.22 -15.37
CA GLN A 31 -19.34 -0.03 -14.62
C GLN A 31 -17.97 -0.67 -14.34
N LEU A 32 -17.06 -0.66 -15.31
CA LEU A 32 -15.69 -1.13 -15.13
C LEU A 32 -14.99 -0.33 -14.02
N HIS A 33 -15.08 1.00 -14.08
CA HIS A 33 -14.51 1.87 -13.07
C HIS A 33 -15.08 1.62 -11.67
N ALA A 34 -16.41 1.41 -11.56
CA ALA A 34 -17.06 1.09 -10.31
C ALA A 34 -16.53 -0.23 -9.69
N TYR A 35 -16.35 -1.27 -10.51
CA TYR A 35 -15.77 -2.53 -10.04
C TYR A 35 -14.30 -2.40 -9.63
N LEU A 36 -13.51 -1.56 -10.31
CA LEU A 36 -12.15 -1.26 -9.87
C LEU A 36 -12.19 -0.59 -8.48
N ARG A 37 -13.02 0.44 -8.29
CA ARG A 37 -13.13 1.13 -7.00
C ARG A 37 -13.58 0.18 -5.87
N GLN A 38 -14.58 -0.66 -6.13
CA GLN A 38 -15.04 -1.67 -5.17
C GLN A 38 -13.92 -2.66 -4.81
N GLY A 39 -13.13 -3.08 -5.80
CA GLY A 39 -12.00 -3.97 -5.59
C GLY A 39 -10.92 -3.35 -4.71
N ILE A 40 -10.63 -2.07 -4.92
CA ILE A 40 -9.66 -1.30 -4.13
C ILE A 40 -10.15 -1.15 -2.68
N GLU A 41 -11.41 -0.76 -2.47
CA GLU A 41 -12.01 -0.66 -1.14
C GLU A 41 -11.95 -2.00 -0.37
N SER A 42 -12.24 -3.10 -1.07
CA SER A 42 -12.15 -4.45 -0.50
C SER A 42 -10.71 -4.80 -0.12
N ALA A 43 -9.75 -4.51 -1.00
CA ALA A 43 -8.33 -4.77 -0.76
C ALA A 43 -7.81 -3.98 0.45
N PHE A 44 -8.19 -2.70 0.55
CA PHE A 44 -7.83 -1.86 1.69
C PHE A 44 -8.47 -2.34 2.99
N ASN A 45 -9.64 -2.98 2.95
CA ASN A 45 -10.26 -3.63 4.11
C ASN A 45 -9.75 -5.05 4.39
N LEU A 46 -8.66 -5.48 3.73
CA LEU A 46 -8.10 -6.83 3.82
C LEU A 46 -9.06 -7.95 3.37
N ASP A 47 -10.09 -7.62 2.59
CA ASP A 47 -10.96 -8.58 1.93
C ASP A 47 -10.36 -8.99 0.58
N HIS A 48 -9.39 -9.90 0.63
CA HIS A 48 -8.68 -10.41 -0.54
C HIS A 48 -9.62 -11.09 -1.56
N ALA A 49 -10.68 -11.76 -1.07
CA ALA A 49 -11.64 -12.45 -1.92
C ALA A 49 -12.58 -11.46 -2.63
N GLY A 50 -13.14 -10.50 -1.88
CA GLY A 50 -13.97 -9.43 -2.43
C GLY A 50 -13.23 -8.55 -3.44
N ALA A 51 -11.96 -8.23 -3.16
CA ALA A 51 -11.08 -7.51 -4.07
C ALA A 51 -10.92 -8.26 -5.40
N THR A 52 -10.50 -9.53 -5.31
CA THR A 52 -10.32 -10.39 -6.49
C THR A 52 -11.61 -10.51 -7.30
N SER A 53 -12.75 -10.74 -6.65
CA SER A 53 -14.04 -10.89 -7.32
C SER A 53 -14.44 -9.62 -8.08
N SER A 54 -14.25 -8.44 -7.47
CA SER A 54 -14.58 -7.16 -8.11
C SER A 54 -13.69 -6.89 -9.32
N PHE A 55 -12.38 -7.09 -9.19
CA PHE A 55 -11.47 -6.92 -10.33
C PHE A 55 -11.71 -7.95 -11.45
N GLN A 56 -12.15 -9.17 -11.12
CA GLN A 56 -12.53 -10.16 -12.12
C GLN A 56 -13.77 -9.72 -12.92
N LYS A 57 -14.75 -9.08 -12.29
CA LYS A 57 -15.89 -8.48 -13.00
C LYS A 57 -15.45 -7.33 -13.93
N ALA A 58 -14.46 -6.52 -13.51
CA ALA A 58 -13.87 -5.51 -14.39
C ALA A 58 -13.23 -6.14 -15.64
N VAL A 59 -12.54 -7.27 -15.50
CA VAL A 59 -11.99 -8.06 -16.64
C VAL A 59 -13.11 -8.64 -17.52
N GLU A 60 -14.22 -9.08 -16.94
CA GLU A 60 -15.34 -9.63 -17.70
C GLU A 60 -16.04 -8.58 -18.58
N LEU A 61 -16.06 -7.32 -18.14
CA LEU A 61 -16.62 -6.21 -18.91
C LEU A 61 -15.77 -5.82 -20.13
N ASP A 62 -14.44 -5.87 -20.00
CA ASP A 62 -13.52 -5.66 -21.13
C ASP A 62 -12.28 -6.55 -20.99
N ARG A 63 -12.33 -7.72 -21.66
CA ARG A 63 -11.25 -8.73 -21.63
C ARG A 63 -10.01 -8.33 -22.43
N GLU A 64 -10.14 -7.36 -23.33
CA GLU A 64 -9.03 -6.86 -24.14
C GLU A 64 -8.37 -5.65 -23.46
N SER A 65 -9.02 -5.03 -22.48
CA SER A 65 -8.41 -4.00 -21.63
C SER A 65 -7.35 -4.60 -20.69
N PRO A 66 -6.14 -4.01 -20.63
CA PRO A 66 -5.12 -4.43 -19.67
C PRO A 66 -5.44 -4.01 -18.23
N THR A 67 -6.36 -3.07 -18.01
CA THR A 67 -6.58 -2.43 -16.70
C THR A 67 -7.03 -3.43 -15.63
N GLY A 68 -8.05 -4.25 -15.92
CA GLY A 68 -8.54 -5.22 -14.94
C GLY A 68 -7.46 -6.23 -14.51
N TYR A 69 -6.62 -6.66 -15.45
CA TYR A 69 -5.49 -7.55 -15.17
C TYR A 69 -4.41 -6.88 -14.31
N ALA A 70 -4.11 -5.60 -14.56
CA ALA A 70 -3.15 -4.85 -13.75
C ALA A 70 -3.62 -4.72 -12.28
N PHE A 71 -4.92 -4.47 -12.06
CA PHE A 71 -5.49 -4.45 -10.71
C PHE A 71 -5.56 -5.83 -10.05
N LEU A 72 -5.81 -6.91 -10.80
CA LEU A 72 -5.66 -8.27 -10.30
C LEU A 72 -4.22 -8.58 -9.88
N ALA A 73 -3.22 -8.12 -10.63
CA ALA A 73 -1.82 -8.25 -10.25
C ALA A 73 -1.52 -7.52 -8.93
N LEU A 74 -1.99 -6.28 -8.77
CA LEU A 74 -1.87 -5.52 -7.51
C LEU A 74 -2.57 -6.25 -6.34
N ALA A 75 -3.78 -6.77 -6.54
CA ALA A 75 -4.51 -7.51 -5.51
C ALA A 75 -3.78 -8.77 -5.04
N ARG A 76 -3.11 -9.47 -5.96
CA ARG A 76 -2.29 -10.65 -5.66
C ARG A 76 -0.98 -10.27 -4.97
N LEU A 77 -0.38 -9.14 -5.32
CA LEU A 77 0.75 -8.58 -4.59
C LEU A 77 0.37 -8.28 -3.13
N PHE A 78 -0.75 -7.61 -2.90
CA PHE A 78 -1.24 -7.35 -1.53
C PHE A 78 -1.46 -8.65 -0.77
N SER A 79 -2.16 -9.62 -1.35
CA SER A 79 -2.37 -10.94 -0.75
C SER A 79 -1.06 -11.69 -0.45
N TYR A 80 -0.04 -11.51 -1.29
CA TYR A 80 1.30 -12.09 -1.08
C TYR A 80 2.05 -11.43 0.08
N GLU A 81 1.93 -10.11 0.24
CA GLU A 81 2.57 -9.33 1.31
C GLU A 81 1.89 -9.53 2.66
N THR A 82 0.56 -9.66 2.69
CA THR A 82 -0.22 -9.80 3.94
C THR A 82 -0.51 -11.24 4.32
N GLY A 83 -0.33 -12.19 3.41
CA GLY A 83 -0.57 -13.62 3.66
C GLY A 83 0.44 -14.22 4.63
N PHE A 84 -0.04 -15.09 5.52
CA PHE A 84 0.79 -15.81 6.49
C PHE A 84 1.14 -17.24 6.04
N ASP A 85 0.28 -17.89 5.25
CA ASP A 85 0.48 -19.26 4.78
C ASP A 85 1.47 -19.31 3.59
N PRO A 86 2.59 -20.05 3.68
CA PRO A 86 3.58 -20.09 2.61
C PRO A 86 3.05 -20.61 1.26
N LYS A 87 2.11 -21.57 1.26
CA LYS A 87 1.56 -22.13 0.03
C LYS A 87 0.65 -21.13 -0.67
N GLU A 88 -0.23 -20.49 0.09
CA GLU A 88 -1.09 -19.42 -0.46
C GLU A 88 -0.26 -18.21 -0.91
N ARG A 89 0.83 -17.88 -0.23
CA ARG A 89 1.77 -16.84 -0.72
C ARG A 89 2.35 -17.23 -2.08
N GLU A 90 2.89 -18.44 -2.23
CA GLU A 90 3.46 -18.85 -3.53
C GLU A 90 2.41 -18.87 -4.64
N LYS A 91 1.20 -19.38 -4.35
CA LYS A 91 0.06 -19.33 -5.28
C LYS A 91 -0.32 -17.90 -5.69
N ASN A 92 -0.33 -16.96 -4.74
CA ASN A 92 -0.58 -15.55 -5.02
C ASN A 92 0.54 -14.96 -5.88
N LYS A 93 1.80 -15.31 -5.62
CA LYS A 93 2.95 -14.88 -6.43
C LYS A 93 2.86 -15.41 -7.87
N GLU A 94 2.52 -16.67 -8.08
CA GLU A 94 2.31 -17.23 -9.42
C GLU A 94 1.16 -16.53 -10.15
N ALA A 95 0.01 -16.35 -9.49
CA ALA A 95 -1.13 -15.65 -10.06
C ALA A 95 -0.81 -14.20 -10.40
N MET A 96 -0.09 -13.50 -9.51
CA MET A 96 0.39 -12.15 -9.72
C MET A 96 1.22 -12.04 -10.99
N LEU A 97 2.21 -12.92 -11.18
CA LEU A 97 3.08 -12.91 -12.36
C LEU A 97 2.30 -13.17 -13.66
N ARG A 98 1.31 -14.09 -13.63
CA ARG A 98 0.42 -14.30 -14.79
C ARG A 98 -0.38 -13.05 -15.14
N TYR A 99 -0.97 -12.38 -14.14
CA TYR A 99 -1.75 -11.16 -14.39
C TYR A 99 -0.89 -9.98 -14.85
N VAL A 100 0.37 -9.89 -14.39
CA VAL A 100 1.35 -8.94 -14.93
C VAL A 100 1.57 -9.19 -16.42
N GLU A 101 1.80 -10.44 -16.83
CA GLU A 101 2.01 -10.81 -18.22
C GLU A 101 0.77 -10.52 -19.08
N ASP A 102 -0.41 -10.85 -18.57
CA ASP A 102 -1.70 -10.58 -19.22
C ASP A 102 -1.91 -9.07 -19.46
N ALA A 103 -1.62 -8.24 -18.46
CA ALA A 103 -1.75 -6.79 -18.55
C ALA A 103 -0.76 -6.19 -19.55
N VAL A 104 0.51 -6.64 -19.54
CA VAL A 104 1.52 -6.16 -20.49
C VAL A 104 1.17 -6.57 -21.91
N THR A 105 0.85 -7.84 -22.15
CA THR A 105 0.53 -8.36 -23.50
C THR A 105 -0.68 -7.63 -24.12
N ARG A 106 -1.74 -7.42 -23.34
CA ARG A 106 -2.93 -6.67 -23.79
C ARG A 106 -2.63 -5.19 -23.99
N GLY A 107 -1.85 -4.60 -23.10
CA GLY A 107 -1.40 -3.22 -23.19
C GLY A 107 -0.62 -2.97 -24.47
N GLU A 108 0.37 -3.81 -24.77
CA GLU A 108 1.18 -3.76 -25.99
C GLU A 108 0.31 -3.88 -27.26
N LYS A 109 -0.66 -4.80 -27.26
CA LYS A 109 -1.63 -4.94 -28.36
C LYS A 109 -2.48 -3.69 -28.55
N ARG A 110 -2.92 -3.04 -27.46
CA ARG A 110 -3.72 -1.80 -27.53
C ARG A 110 -2.89 -0.62 -28.03
N VAL A 111 -1.69 -0.41 -27.49
CA VAL A 111 -0.83 0.71 -27.92
C VAL A 111 -0.29 0.52 -29.34
N GLY A 112 -0.14 -0.73 -29.80
CA GLY A 112 0.18 -1.03 -31.20
C GLY A 112 -0.93 -0.62 -32.18
N LYS A 113 -2.19 -0.61 -31.74
CA LYS A 113 -3.33 -0.11 -32.53
C LYS A 113 -3.57 1.39 -32.35
N ASN A 114 -3.37 1.89 -31.12
CA ASN A 114 -3.51 3.29 -30.76
C ASN A 114 -2.31 3.74 -29.92
N PRO A 115 -1.28 4.34 -30.54
CA PRO A 115 -0.09 4.81 -29.81
C PRO A 115 -0.34 5.93 -28.78
N ARG A 116 -1.57 6.43 -28.66
CA ARG A 116 -1.97 7.42 -27.64
C ARG A 116 -2.95 6.83 -26.60
N ASP A 117 -3.03 5.51 -26.48
CA ASP A 117 -3.87 4.85 -25.48
C ASP A 117 -3.27 5.01 -24.07
N SER A 118 -3.63 6.11 -23.39
CA SER A 118 -3.14 6.45 -22.06
C SER A 118 -3.50 5.38 -21.02
N GLN A 119 -4.70 4.79 -21.11
CA GLN A 119 -5.16 3.75 -20.19
C GLN A 119 -4.31 2.48 -20.32
N ALA A 120 -3.95 2.10 -21.55
CA ALA A 120 -3.09 0.94 -21.78
C ALA A 120 -1.67 1.17 -21.23
N TYR A 121 -1.06 2.33 -21.48
CA TYR A 121 0.24 2.66 -20.88
C TYR A 121 0.18 2.65 -19.36
N PHE A 122 -0.85 3.25 -18.77
CA PHE A 122 -1.01 3.30 -17.33
C PHE A 122 -1.18 1.91 -16.69
N ALA A 123 -2.00 1.04 -17.29
CA ALA A 123 -2.16 -0.34 -16.83
C ALA A 123 -0.86 -1.14 -16.91
N MET A 124 -0.08 -0.96 -17.98
CA MET A 124 1.26 -1.56 -18.09
C MET A 124 2.19 -1.03 -16.99
N THR A 125 2.16 0.26 -16.68
CA THR A 125 2.93 0.80 -15.55
C THR A 125 2.59 0.09 -14.25
N LEU A 126 1.31 -0.08 -13.92
CA LEU A 126 0.90 -0.76 -12.68
C LEU A 126 1.43 -2.20 -12.63
N ALA A 127 1.40 -2.92 -13.76
CA ALA A 127 2.00 -4.25 -13.87
C ALA A 127 3.53 -4.21 -13.65
N LYS A 128 4.22 -3.17 -14.15
CA LYS A 128 5.66 -2.97 -13.92
C LYS A 128 5.98 -2.65 -12.46
N ILE A 129 5.17 -1.83 -11.79
CA ILE A 129 5.30 -1.53 -10.35
C ILE A 129 5.20 -2.82 -9.51
N VAL A 130 4.29 -3.73 -9.88
CA VAL A 130 4.19 -5.05 -9.24
C VAL A 130 5.50 -5.85 -9.40
N LYS A 131 6.09 -5.89 -10.60
CA LYS A 131 7.39 -6.56 -10.83
C LYS A 131 8.51 -5.90 -10.04
N ILE A 132 8.57 -4.57 -10.00
CA ILE A 132 9.57 -3.81 -9.24
C ILE A 132 9.49 -4.19 -7.76
N ARG A 133 8.27 -4.23 -7.20
CA ARG A 133 8.06 -4.58 -5.80
C ARG A 133 8.51 -6.01 -5.48
N LEU A 134 8.19 -6.98 -6.34
CA LEU A 134 8.68 -8.35 -6.16
C LEU A 134 10.21 -8.44 -6.29
N ALA A 135 10.80 -7.77 -7.28
CA ALA A 135 12.23 -7.75 -7.51
C ALA A 135 13.01 -7.12 -6.34
N LEU A 136 12.46 -6.08 -5.70
CA LEU A 136 13.00 -5.50 -4.47
C LEU A 136 13.08 -6.54 -3.34
N MET A 137 12.01 -7.32 -3.12
CA MET A 137 12.01 -8.38 -2.10
C MET A 137 13.01 -9.50 -2.42
N GLN A 138 13.27 -9.74 -3.71
CA GLN A 138 14.24 -10.73 -4.18
C GLN A 138 15.66 -10.18 -4.31
N LYS A 139 15.90 -8.90 -3.97
CA LYS A 139 17.19 -8.20 -4.14
C LYS A 139 17.70 -8.19 -5.59
N SER A 140 16.80 -8.32 -6.57
CA SER A 140 17.14 -8.29 -7.99
C SER A 140 17.23 -6.84 -8.48
N TYR A 141 18.27 -6.11 -8.06
CA TYR A 141 18.41 -4.67 -8.35
C TYR A 141 18.53 -4.36 -9.86
N PHE A 142 19.06 -5.30 -10.66
CA PHE A 142 19.05 -5.16 -12.12
C PHE A 142 17.62 -5.14 -12.67
N THR A 143 16.79 -6.09 -12.23
CA THR A 143 15.37 -6.14 -12.62
C THR A 143 14.64 -4.88 -12.14
N VAL A 144 14.93 -4.40 -10.92
CA VAL A 144 14.39 -3.13 -10.43
C VAL A 144 14.73 -1.98 -11.37
N ALA A 145 16.00 -1.84 -11.75
CA ALA A 145 16.45 -0.79 -12.67
C ALA A 145 15.75 -0.89 -14.04
N GLN A 146 15.74 -2.08 -14.63
CA GLN A 146 15.16 -2.32 -15.94
C GLN A 146 13.64 -2.06 -15.96
N GLU A 147 12.90 -2.64 -15.02
CA GLU A 147 11.44 -2.48 -14.96
C GLU A 147 11.04 -1.04 -14.59
N SER A 148 11.86 -0.34 -13.80
CA SER A 148 11.66 1.09 -13.50
C SER A 148 11.83 1.97 -14.74
N ALA A 149 12.79 1.65 -15.61
CA ALA A 149 12.97 2.37 -16.87
C ALA A 149 11.76 2.21 -17.80
N TYR A 150 11.22 0.98 -17.93
CA TYR A 150 9.99 0.75 -18.69
C TYR A 150 8.78 1.43 -18.08
N ALA A 151 8.62 1.35 -16.75
CA ALA A 151 7.54 2.04 -16.04
C ALA A 151 7.60 3.55 -16.29
N TRP A 152 8.79 4.15 -16.24
CA TRP A 152 8.97 5.58 -16.47
C TRP A 152 8.56 6.01 -17.88
N ASP A 153 9.00 5.30 -18.92
CA ASP A 153 8.60 5.56 -20.31
C ASP A 153 7.07 5.50 -20.48
N TYR A 154 6.40 4.53 -19.86
CA TYR A 154 4.94 4.43 -19.90
C TYR A 154 4.24 5.56 -19.13
N LEU A 155 4.81 6.01 -18.01
CA LEU A 155 4.29 7.16 -17.25
C LEU A 155 4.37 8.46 -18.03
N GLU A 156 5.46 8.69 -18.76
CA GLU A 156 5.60 9.86 -19.60
C GLU A 156 4.59 9.85 -20.75
N LYS A 157 4.39 8.69 -21.39
CA LYS A 157 3.38 8.52 -22.44
C LYS A 157 1.95 8.67 -21.92
N THR A 158 1.67 8.15 -20.73
CA THR A 158 0.38 8.34 -20.05
C THR A 158 0.12 9.82 -19.82
N ARG A 159 1.07 10.55 -19.22
CA ARG A 159 0.95 11.99 -18.95
C ARG A 159 0.82 12.83 -20.21
N ALA A 160 1.53 12.47 -21.29
CA ALA A 160 1.46 13.18 -22.56
C ALA A 160 0.10 12.99 -23.26
N ALA A 161 -0.49 11.80 -23.17
CA ALA A 161 -1.77 11.46 -23.78
C ALA A 161 -2.98 11.89 -22.93
N ASP A 162 -2.86 11.86 -21.60
CA ASP A 162 -3.89 12.26 -20.66
C ASP A 162 -3.29 13.00 -19.45
N PRO A 163 -3.11 14.33 -19.56
CA PRO A 163 -2.56 15.15 -18.47
C PRO A 163 -3.46 15.24 -17.23
N ASN A 164 -4.72 14.82 -17.32
CA ASN A 164 -5.69 14.86 -16.22
C ASN A 164 -5.76 13.54 -15.44
N ASN A 165 -5.03 12.51 -15.86
CA ASN A 165 -4.88 11.29 -15.08
C ASN A 165 -3.95 11.53 -13.87
N TYR A 166 -4.51 12.02 -12.78
CA TYR A 166 -3.74 12.29 -11.56
C TYR A 166 -3.29 11.03 -10.81
N ASP A 167 -3.88 9.87 -11.09
CA ASP A 167 -3.36 8.58 -10.57
C ASP A 167 -1.96 8.28 -11.12
N ASN A 168 -1.56 8.89 -12.25
CA ASN A 168 -0.21 8.79 -12.80
C ASN A 168 0.88 9.30 -11.85
N TYR A 169 0.55 10.23 -10.94
CA TYR A 169 1.53 10.79 -10.01
C TYR A 169 1.86 9.85 -8.84
N PHE A 170 1.00 8.87 -8.51
CA PHE A 170 1.33 7.86 -7.49
C PHE A 170 2.60 7.06 -7.85
N PRO A 171 2.65 6.33 -8.98
CA PRO A 171 3.85 5.59 -9.36
C PRO A 171 5.04 6.49 -9.71
N MET A 172 4.84 7.72 -10.23
CA MET A 172 5.95 8.67 -10.41
C MET A 172 6.59 9.02 -9.06
N GLY A 173 5.76 9.34 -8.07
CA GLY A 173 6.22 9.70 -6.73
C GLY A 173 6.96 8.56 -6.03
N LEU A 174 6.47 7.32 -6.19
CA LEU A 174 7.18 6.12 -5.71
C LEU A 174 8.58 6.00 -6.30
N LEU A 175 8.73 6.17 -7.62
CA LEU A 175 10.01 6.02 -8.31
C LEU A 175 10.98 7.13 -7.91
N HIS A 176 10.54 8.39 -7.88
CA HIS A 176 11.40 9.51 -7.44
C HIS A 176 11.82 9.41 -5.97
N TYR A 177 10.92 8.98 -5.08
CA TYR A 177 11.23 8.90 -3.65
C TYR A 177 12.18 7.76 -3.31
N HIS A 178 11.92 6.55 -3.84
CA HIS A 178 12.60 5.33 -3.39
C HIS A 178 13.83 4.94 -4.21
N LEU A 179 13.89 5.20 -5.51
CA LEU A 179 14.96 4.65 -6.37
C LEU A 179 16.35 5.18 -6.03
N ASN A 180 16.44 6.45 -5.61
CA ASN A 180 17.71 7.08 -5.22
C ASN A 180 18.33 6.45 -3.96
N GLN A 181 17.55 5.72 -3.17
CA GLN A 181 18.01 5.07 -1.94
C GLN A 181 18.57 3.66 -2.19
N LEU A 182 18.51 3.16 -3.44
CA LEU A 182 18.93 1.80 -3.80
C LEU A 182 20.41 1.74 -4.21
N PRO A 183 21.23 0.87 -3.60
CA PRO A 183 22.61 0.65 -4.02
C PRO A 183 22.71 0.18 -5.47
N GLY A 184 23.59 0.80 -6.26
CA GLY A 184 23.96 0.32 -7.61
C GLY A 184 22.95 0.59 -8.73
N VAL A 185 21.83 1.26 -8.44
CA VAL A 185 20.79 1.58 -9.45
C VAL A 185 21.04 2.93 -10.14
N THR A 186 21.86 3.80 -9.56
CA THR A 186 22.11 5.19 -10.01
C THR A 186 22.58 5.32 -11.46
N ARG A 187 23.35 4.35 -12.00
CA ARG A 187 23.84 4.37 -13.39
C ARG A 187 22.72 4.24 -14.43
N PHE A 188 21.60 3.61 -14.07
CA PHE A 188 20.44 3.44 -14.95
C PHE A 188 19.41 4.57 -14.80
N LEU A 189 19.46 5.31 -13.69
CA LEU A 189 18.54 6.44 -13.43
C LEU A 189 18.95 7.71 -14.17
N SER A 190 20.24 7.88 -14.47
CA SER A 190 20.75 9.06 -15.19
C SER A 190 20.17 9.20 -16.61
N SER A 191 19.75 8.11 -17.25
CA SER A 191 19.04 8.14 -18.55
C SER A 191 17.55 8.44 -18.43
N LEU A 192 16.97 8.43 -17.22
CA LEU A 192 15.54 8.63 -16.97
C LEU A 192 15.20 10.04 -16.45
N VAL A 193 16.18 10.97 -16.41
CA VAL A 193 16.02 12.29 -15.77
C VAL A 193 15.64 12.19 -14.27
N ILE A 194 15.79 11.01 -13.66
CA ILE A 194 15.65 10.80 -12.21
C ILE A 194 17.03 11.08 -11.61
N THR A 195 17.19 12.25 -11.03
CA THR A 195 18.47 12.71 -10.47
C THR A 195 18.54 12.46 -8.97
N ALA A 196 19.77 12.38 -8.44
CA ALA A 196 19.99 12.33 -7.00
C ALA A 196 19.52 13.65 -6.36
N GLY A 197 18.47 13.59 -5.53
CA GLY A 197 17.84 14.76 -4.89
C GLY A 197 16.30 14.74 -4.87
N ASP A 198 15.69 13.80 -5.59
CA ASP A 198 14.26 13.85 -5.97
C ASP A 198 13.22 13.46 -4.91
N HIS A 199 13.62 13.26 -3.65
CA HIS A 199 12.69 12.82 -2.59
C HIS A 199 11.57 13.83 -2.32
N HIS A 200 11.87 15.13 -2.33
CA HIS A 200 10.84 16.17 -2.15
C HIS A 200 9.82 16.17 -3.30
N LYS A 201 10.28 16.00 -4.55
CA LYS A 201 9.38 15.90 -5.71
C LYS A 201 8.53 14.63 -5.61
N GLY A 202 9.13 13.52 -5.17
CA GLY A 202 8.39 12.28 -4.93
C GLY A 202 7.24 12.49 -3.94
N ILE A 203 7.48 13.22 -2.84
CA ILE A 203 6.43 13.63 -1.90
C ILE A 203 5.38 14.51 -2.58
N GLN A 204 5.78 15.55 -3.34
CA GLN A 204 4.84 16.45 -4.04
C GLN A 204 3.94 15.71 -5.04
N GLU A 205 4.50 14.74 -5.78
CA GLU A 205 3.72 13.92 -6.72
C GLU A 205 2.74 13.00 -5.98
N LEU A 206 3.17 12.38 -4.88
CA LEU A 206 2.27 11.62 -4.03
C LEU A 206 1.15 12.50 -3.45
N GLU A 207 1.46 13.71 -2.97
CA GLU A 207 0.47 14.68 -2.48
C GLU A 207 -0.53 15.07 -3.58
N LEU A 208 -0.05 15.25 -4.80
CA LEU A 208 -0.90 15.54 -5.95
C LEU A 208 -1.86 14.37 -6.27
N ALA A 209 -1.37 13.12 -6.19
CA ALA A 209 -2.19 11.93 -6.31
C ALA A 209 -3.22 11.81 -5.17
N VAL A 210 -2.86 12.21 -3.94
CA VAL A 210 -3.82 12.26 -2.82
C VAL A 210 -4.91 13.31 -3.05
N GLN A 211 -4.56 14.48 -3.56
CA GLN A 211 -5.51 15.58 -3.73
C GLN A 211 -6.45 15.39 -4.92
N LYS A 212 -5.94 14.80 -6.02
CA LYS A 212 -6.64 14.79 -7.31
C LYS A 212 -6.77 13.41 -7.96
N GLY A 213 -6.12 12.39 -7.42
CA GLY A 213 -6.23 11.01 -7.89
C GLY A 213 -7.63 10.45 -7.68
N ASP A 214 -7.89 9.34 -8.37
CA ASP A 214 -9.19 8.69 -8.41
C ASP A 214 -9.12 7.27 -7.82
N LEU A 215 -8.44 6.35 -8.50
CA LEU A 215 -8.34 4.95 -8.09
C LEU A 215 -7.15 4.72 -7.15
N LEU A 216 -6.06 5.48 -7.30
CA LEU A 216 -4.83 5.25 -6.53
C LEU A 216 -4.62 6.27 -5.41
N ARG A 217 -5.60 7.14 -5.17
CA ARG A 217 -5.58 8.15 -4.10
C ARG A 217 -5.25 7.53 -2.74
N GLU A 218 -5.95 6.47 -2.37
CA GLU A 218 -5.78 5.78 -1.08
C GLU A 218 -4.40 5.12 -0.97
N LEU A 219 -3.86 4.59 -2.08
CA LEU A 219 -2.50 4.05 -2.13
C LEU A 219 -1.46 5.15 -1.91
N ALA A 220 -1.64 6.31 -2.53
CA ALA A 220 -0.77 7.45 -2.31
C ALA A 220 -0.83 7.96 -0.86
N GLN A 221 -2.02 7.98 -0.24
CA GLN A 221 -2.18 8.33 1.18
C GLN A 221 -1.45 7.34 2.09
N ALA A 222 -1.64 6.03 1.87
CA ALA A 222 -0.97 5.00 2.66
C ALA A 222 0.56 5.08 2.52
N GLU A 223 1.06 5.36 1.32
CA GLU A 223 2.48 5.55 1.07
C GLU A 223 3.03 6.81 1.76
N LEU A 224 2.38 7.96 1.62
CA LEU A 224 2.79 9.19 2.32
C LEU A 224 2.83 9.00 3.83
N SER A 225 1.81 8.34 4.40
CA SER A 225 1.82 8.00 5.82
C SER A 225 3.02 7.14 6.19
N SER A 226 3.36 6.14 5.38
CA SER A 226 4.53 5.28 5.60
C SER A 226 5.85 6.07 5.51
N ILE A 227 5.97 6.96 4.53
CA ILE A 227 7.12 7.85 4.32
C ILE A 227 7.33 8.75 5.54
N TYR A 228 6.28 9.43 6.00
CA TYR A 228 6.36 10.33 7.14
C TYR A 228 6.73 9.62 8.46
N ILE A 229 6.27 8.38 8.67
CA ILE A 229 6.61 7.60 9.86
C ILE A 229 8.04 7.07 9.79
N ASN A 230 8.42 6.46 8.67
CA ASN A 230 9.59 5.57 8.63
C ASN A 230 10.86 6.24 8.09
N PHE A 231 10.73 7.30 7.27
CA PHE A 231 11.85 7.90 6.57
C PHE A 231 12.04 9.37 6.95
N GLU A 232 11.00 10.20 6.83
CA GLU A 232 11.07 11.64 7.12
C GLU A 232 11.06 11.96 8.62
N ARG A 233 10.64 11.00 9.47
CA ARG A 233 10.51 11.17 10.93
C ARG A 233 9.59 12.34 11.30
N GLN A 234 8.49 12.49 10.57
CA GLN A 234 7.47 13.52 10.77
C GLN A 234 6.12 12.87 11.16
N PRO A 235 6.02 12.21 12.33
CA PRO A 235 4.82 11.47 12.74
C PRO A 235 3.57 12.34 12.86
N ALA A 236 3.72 13.65 13.09
CA ALA A 236 2.61 14.59 13.14
C ALA A 236 1.87 14.71 11.79
N LEU A 237 2.60 14.69 10.66
CA LEU A 237 1.98 14.72 9.32
C LEU A 237 1.26 13.40 9.01
N ALA A 238 1.83 12.28 9.47
CA ALA A 238 1.23 10.95 9.28
C ALA A 238 -0.07 10.74 10.07
N LEU A 239 -0.25 11.46 11.19
CA LEU A 239 -1.37 11.28 12.11
C LEU A 239 -2.72 11.50 11.42
N ALA A 240 -2.91 12.65 10.78
CA ALA A 240 -4.16 12.99 10.11
C ALA A 240 -4.49 12.02 8.97
N ILE A 241 -3.47 11.64 8.20
CA ILE A 241 -3.61 10.69 7.09
C ILE A 241 -4.02 9.30 7.62
N THR A 242 -3.37 8.83 8.68
CA THR A 242 -3.67 7.50 9.26
C THR A 242 -5.07 7.45 9.86
N LEU A 243 -5.52 8.51 10.54
CA LEU A 243 -6.87 8.58 11.09
C LEU A 243 -7.94 8.49 9.99
N ASP A 244 -7.77 9.26 8.91
CA ASP A 244 -8.67 9.22 7.74
C ASP A 244 -8.70 7.84 7.06
N LEU A 245 -7.54 7.18 6.94
CA LEU A 245 -7.46 5.80 6.42
C LEU A 245 -8.14 4.79 7.36
N MET A 246 -8.03 4.95 8.68
CA MET A 246 -8.70 4.08 9.65
C MET A 246 -10.21 4.24 9.64
N GLU A 247 -10.71 5.46 9.48
CA GLU A 247 -12.14 5.74 9.40
C GLU A 247 -12.75 5.08 8.16
N ARG A 248 -12.08 5.18 7.00
CA ARG A 248 -12.55 4.60 5.74
C ARG A 248 -12.33 3.09 5.64
N PHE A 249 -11.29 2.56 6.27
CA PHE A 249 -10.91 1.15 6.20
C PHE A 249 -10.74 0.51 7.60
N PRO A 250 -11.81 0.45 8.41
CA PRO A 250 -11.73 0.08 9.83
C PRO A 250 -11.32 -1.38 10.06
N LYS A 251 -11.41 -2.24 9.04
CA LYS A 251 -10.97 -3.64 9.14
C LYS A 251 -9.45 -3.78 9.00
N ASN A 252 -8.75 -2.76 8.50
CA ASN A 252 -7.33 -2.86 8.24
C ASN A 252 -6.50 -2.62 9.51
N TYR A 253 -6.14 -3.70 10.20
CA TYR A 253 -5.30 -3.64 11.40
C TYR A 253 -3.95 -2.97 11.16
N SER A 254 -3.45 -2.88 9.92
CA SER A 254 -2.15 -2.25 9.66
C SER A 254 -2.17 -0.76 9.98
N PHE A 255 -3.31 -0.09 9.78
CA PHE A 255 -3.45 1.31 10.17
C PHE A 255 -3.53 1.48 11.69
N SER A 256 -4.11 0.54 12.43
CA SER A 256 -4.06 0.54 13.90
C SER A 256 -2.63 0.39 14.41
N PHE A 257 -1.81 -0.49 13.81
CA PHE A 257 -0.39 -0.57 14.13
C PHE A 257 0.34 0.75 13.85
N SER A 258 0.11 1.36 12.68
CA SER A 258 0.70 2.65 12.32
C SER A 258 0.29 3.76 13.29
N LEU A 259 -0.99 3.82 13.69
CA LEU A 259 -1.49 4.84 14.60
C LEU A 259 -0.89 4.70 16.00
N ALA A 260 -0.80 3.47 16.52
CA ALA A 260 -0.14 3.22 17.81
C ALA A 260 1.34 3.63 17.79
N ILE A 261 2.03 3.36 16.66
CA ILE A 261 3.39 3.83 16.44
C ILE A 261 3.44 5.36 16.44
N ILE A 262 2.57 6.04 15.67
CA ILE A 262 2.54 7.50 15.59
C ILE A 262 2.33 8.11 16.99
N PHE A 263 1.36 7.63 17.75
CA PHE A 263 1.13 8.11 19.11
C PHE A 263 2.35 7.90 20.02
N SER A 264 3.02 6.75 19.90
CA SER A 264 4.28 6.49 20.61
C SER A 264 5.40 7.45 20.23
N GLU A 265 5.58 7.77 18.94
CA GLU A 265 6.60 8.73 18.49
C GLU A 265 6.26 10.17 18.92
N LEU A 266 4.98 10.48 19.14
CA LEU A 266 4.50 11.78 19.63
C LEU A 266 4.44 11.88 21.17
N GLY A 267 4.86 10.85 21.90
CA GLY A 267 4.78 10.81 23.37
C GLY A 267 3.37 10.66 23.95
N ARG A 268 2.38 10.35 23.10
CA ARG A 268 0.96 10.14 23.44
C ARG A 268 0.72 8.69 23.85
N PHE A 269 1.32 8.29 24.96
CA PHE A 269 1.43 6.87 25.33
C PHE A 269 0.10 6.24 25.74
N ASP A 270 -0.81 6.99 26.35
CA ASP A 270 -2.12 6.46 26.76
C ASP A 270 -2.95 6.05 25.54
N GLU A 271 -2.95 6.87 24.49
CA GLU A 271 -3.59 6.54 23.22
C GLU A 271 -2.89 5.37 22.51
N ALA A 272 -1.56 5.33 22.53
CA ALA A 272 -0.80 4.21 21.96
C ALA A 272 -1.17 2.87 22.65
N TYR A 273 -1.26 2.85 23.98
CA TYR A 273 -1.66 1.67 24.74
C TYR A 273 -3.14 1.33 24.55
N ALA A 274 -4.03 2.32 24.36
CA ALA A 274 -5.42 2.06 24.04
C ALA A 274 -5.56 1.27 22.73
N ILE A 275 -4.88 1.72 21.67
CA ILE A 275 -4.87 1.00 20.39
C ILE A 275 -4.21 -0.38 20.53
N ALA A 276 -3.12 -0.49 21.28
CA ALA A 276 -2.44 -1.77 21.53
C ALA A 276 -3.38 -2.79 22.22
N ARG A 277 -4.17 -2.36 23.22
CA ARG A 277 -5.15 -3.25 23.88
C ARG A 277 -6.21 -3.78 22.91
N ASP A 278 -6.68 -2.96 21.98
CA ASP A 278 -7.68 -3.40 21.00
C ASP A 278 -7.08 -4.32 19.94
N LEU A 279 -5.84 -4.08 19.52
CA LEU A 279 -5.06 -5.01 18.70
C LEU A 279 -4.91 -6.38 19.39
N GLU A 280 -4.53 -6.39 20.67
CA GLU A 280 -4.37 -7.62 21.45
C GLU A 280 -5.66 -8.43 21.52
N LYS A 281 -6.79 -7.78 21.84
CA LYS A 281 -8.12 -8.43 21.82
C LYS A 281 -8.44 -9.03 20.46
N GLY A 282 -8.15 -8.32 19.37
CA GLY A 282 -8.35 -8.81 18.01
C GLY A 282 -7.51 -10.04 17.71
N ILE A 283 -6.21 -10.00 18.04
CA ILE A 283 -5.26 -11.10 17.84
C ILE A 283 -5.68 -12.34 18.65
N GLN A 284 -6.01 -12.16 19.93
CA GLN A 284 -6.48 -13.24 20.80
C GLN A 284 -7.83 -13.82 20.33
N GLY A 285 -8.70 -12.98 19.78
CA GLY A 285 -9.96 -13.41 19.19
C GLY A 285 -9.78 -14.28 17.94
N GLY A 286 -8.65 -14.17 17.23
CA GLY A 286 -8.27 -15.04 16.11
C GLY A 286 -9.21 -15.01 14.91
N LYS A 287 -10.06 -13.99 14.80
CA LYS A 287 -11.02 -13.83 13.70
C LYS A 287 -10.40 -12.97 12.60
N PRO A 288 -10.45 -13.41 11.32
CA PRO A 288 -9.99 -12.60 10.20
C PRO A 288 -10.58 -11.18 10.24
N PRO A 289 -9.76 -10.15 9.96
CA PRO A 289 -8.40 -10.23 9.46
C PRO A 289 -7.32 -10.44 10.55
N PHE A 290 -7.67 -10.45 11.83
CA PHE A 290 -6.73 -10.77 12.90
C PHE A 290 -6.37 -12.25 12.92
N ALA A 291 -5.08 -12.52 13.14
CA ALA A 291 -4.55 -13.87 13.19
C ALA A 291 -3.41 -13.98 14.22
N PRO A 292 -3.20 -15.14 14.87
CA PRO A 292 -2.13 -15.32 15.85
C PRO A 292 -0.72 -14.98 15.34
N GLN A 293 -0.50 -15.08 14.03
CA GLN A 293 0.75 -14.73 13.34
C GLN A 293 1.12 -13.23 13.46
N LEU A 294 0.18 -12.39 13.89
CA LEU A 294 0.41 -10.98 14.21
C LEU A 294 1.04 -10.77 15.59
N GLN A 295 1.10 -11.79 16.46
CA GLN A 295 1.65 -11.67 17.81
C GLN A 295 3.07 -11.08 17.84
N PRO A 296 4.03 -11.48 16.98
CA PRO A 296 5.36 -10.88 16.97
C PRO A 296 5.35 -9.39 16.59
N ARG A 297 4.44 -8.97 15.71
CA ARG A 297 4.25 -7.56 15.35
C ARG A 297 3.69 -6.75 16.52
N TYR A 298 2.78 -7.34 17.30
CA TYR A 298 2.27 -6.75 18.54
C TYR A 298 3.33 -6.65 19.63
N ASP A 299 4.12 -7.72 19.84
CA ASP A 299 5.22 -7.69 20.80
C ASP A 299 6.24 -6.59 20.42
N HIS A 300 6.57 -6.47 19.14
CA HIS A 300 7.42 -5.39 18.65
C HIS A 300 6.81 -3.99 18.88
N LEU A 301 5.51 -3.82 18.68
CA LEU A 301 4.80 -2.57 18.97
C LEU A 301 4.92 -2.19 20.45
N LEU A 302 4.65 -3.11 21.38
CA LEU A 302 4.79 -2.84 22.81
C LEU A 302 6.24 -2.52 23.19
N GLY A 303 7.19 -3.24 22.58
CA GLY A 303 8.61 -2.93 22.73
C GLY A 303 8.93 -1.50 22.29
N ARG A 304 8.38 -1.03 21.16
CA ARG A 304 8.56 0.36 20.70
C ARG A 304 7.95 1.39 21.64
N ILE A 305 6.73 1.15 22.14
CA ILE A 305 6.07 2.06 23.09
C ILE A 305 6.94 2.23 24.33
N LEU A 306 7.37 1.12 24.93
CA LEU A 306 8.25 1.13 26.11
C LEU A 306 9.61 1.76 25.82
N PHE A 307 10.18 1.49 24.64
CA PHE A 307 11.46 2.09 24.23
C PHE A 307 11.36 3.61 24.16
N ASN A 308 10.28 4.15 23.59
CA ASN A 308 10.05 5.60 23.51
C ASN A 308 9.77 6.22 24.90
N GLN A 309 9.24 5.43 25.84
CA GLN A 309 9.14 5.81 27.26
C GLN A 309 10.46 5.69 28.04
N ARG A 310 11.56 5.26 27.39
CA ARG A 310 12.87 4.98 28.00
C ARG A 310 12.86 3.80 29.00
N GLU A 311 11.83 2.97 28.95
CA GLU A 311 11.68 1.73 29.74
C GLU A 311 12.45 0.57 29.08
N TYR A 312 13.77 0.76 28.90
CA TYR A 312 14.59 -0.10 28.04
C TYR A 312 14.66 -1.57 28.47
N ALA A 313 14.58 -1.86 29.77
CA ALA A 313 14.57 -3.24 30.26
C ALA A 313 13.32 -3.99 29.78
N ARG A 314 12.14 -3.42 30.04
CA ARG A 314 10.84 -3.98 29.62
C ARG A 314 10.71 -4.01 28.10
N ALA A 315 11.17 -2.95 27.42
CA ALA A 315 11.22 -2.92 25.95
C ALA A 315 12.00 -4.11 25.38
N GLY A 316 13.16 -4.40 25.97
CA GLY A 316 14.01 -5.53 25.59
C GLY A 316 13.32 -6.89 25.68
N GLU A 317 12.52 -7.12 26.73
CA GLU A 317 11.74 -8.36 26.88
C GLU A 317 10.75 -8.56 25.72
N TYR A 318 10.06 -7.50 25.32
CA TYR A 318 9.11 -7.54 24.21
C TYR A 318 9.80 -7.72 22.85
N PHE A 319 10.93 -7.05 22.62
CA PHE A 319 11.71 -7.31 21.40
C PHE A 319 12.22 -8.75 21.34
N GLN A 320 12.62 -9.34 22.47
CA GLN A 320 12.99 -10.77 22.52
C GLN A 320 11.81 -11.69 22.22
N LYS A 321 10.59 -11.37 22.69
CA LYS A 321 9.38 -12.13 22.33
C LYS A 321 9.11 -12.07 20.82
N ALA A 322 9.23 -10.89 20.21
CA ALA A 322 9.05 -10.70 18.77
C ALA A 322 10.06 -11.51 17.91
N LEU A 323 11.22 -11.88 18.47
CA LEU A 323 12.23 -12.70 17.78
C LEU A 323 11.95 -14.19 17.79
N LYS A 324 10.98 -14.68 18.58
CA LYS A 324 10.69 -16.12 18.70
C LYS A 324 10.11 -16.71 17.41
N ASP A 325 9.40 -15.91 16.62
CA ASP A 325 8.87 -16.34 15.34
C ASP A 325 9.86 -16.05 14.20
N ALA A 326 10.47 -17.10 13.67
CA ALA A 326 11.42 -17.03 12.56
C ALA A 326 10.75 -17.02 11.18
N ALA A 327 9.41 -17.02 11.08
CA ALA A 327 8.72 -17.12 9.81
C ALA A 327 9.08 -15.96 8.85
N PRO A 328 9.11 -16.22 7.53
CA PRO A 328 9.51 -15.20 6.54
C PRO A 328 8.64 -13.95 6.55
N TYR A 329 7.34 -14.06 6.83
CA TYR A 329 6.42 -12.91 6.88
C TYR A 329 6.73 -11.92 8.04
N ASN A 330 7.48 -12.36 9.05
CA ASN A 330 7.92 -11.54 10.18
C ASN A 330 9.39 -11.10 10.08
N ALA A 331 10.06 -11.31 8.95
CA ALA A 331 11.47 -10.93 8.77
C ALA A 331 11.76 -9.45 9.07
N ARG A 332 10.93 -8.51 8.57
CA ARG A 332 11.08 -7.07 8.88
C ARG A 332 10.90 -6.76 10.36
N ILE A 333 9.97 -7.45 11.03
CA ILE A 333 9.75 -7.31 12.47
C ILE A 333 10.98 -7.79 13.25
N ARG A 334 11.56 -8.94 12.86
CA ARG A 334 12.79 -9.46 13.46
C ARG A 334 13.97 -8.51 13.27
N ALA A 335 14.19 -8.01 12.05
CA ALA A 335 15.26 -7.05 11.77
C ALA A 335 15.10 -5.77 12.63
N SER A 336 13.87 -5.26 12.76
CA SER A 336 13.59 -4.08 13.58
C SER A 336 13.73 -4.34 15.09
N ALA A 337 13.33 -5.52 15.58
CA ALA A 337 13.53 -5.90 16.98
C ALA A 337 15.02 -6.03 17.33
N LEU A 338 15.83 -6.63 16.44
CA LEU A 338 17.30 -6.73 16.61
C LEU A 338 17.96 -5.34 16.62
N LEU A 339 17.57 -4.46 15.69
CA LEU A 339 18.02 -3.07 15.70
C LEU A 339 17.74 -2.42 17.06
N ARG A 340 16.51 -2.49 17.56
CA ARG A 340 16.11 -1.87 18.84
C ARG A 340 16.85 -2.47 20.03
N LEU A 341 17.11 -3.78 20.03
CA LEU A 341 17.95 -4.41 21.06
C LEU A 341 19.39 -3.88 21.02
N GLY A 342 19.97 -3.70 19.82
CA GLY A 342 21.26 -3.07 19.67
C GLY A 342 21.29 -1.64 20.23
N MET A 343 20.24 -0.85 19.94
CA MET A 343 20.08 0.49 20.48
C MET A 343 20.01 0.48 22.01
N ILE A 344 19.27 -0.46 22.62
CA ILE A 344 19.23 -0.63 24.08
C ILE A 344 20.63 -0.92 24.66
N HIS A 345 21.44 -1.74 23.99
CA HIS A 345 22.80 -2.03 24.42
C HIS A 345 23.73 -0.82 24.29
N ASP A 346 23.60 -0.01 23.24
CA ASP A 346 24.34 1.26 23.13
C ASP A 346 23.98 2.22 24.28
N VAL A 347 22.69 2.34 24.65
CA VAL A 347 22.26 3.14 25.81
C VAL A 347 22.92 2.67 27.11
N ARG A 348 23.13 1.36 27.25
CA ARG A 348 23.80 0.74 28.40
C ARG A 348 25.34 0.80 28.30
N GLN A 349 25.89 1.42 27.26
CA GLN A 349 27.34 1.45 26.98
C GLN A 349 27.93 0.05 26.73
N GLU A 350 27.10 -0.93 26.36
CA GLU A 350 27.49 -2.31 26.08
C GLU A 350 27.81 -2.49 24.58
N ARG A 351 28.82 -1.76 24.11
CA ARG A 351 29.04 -1.56 22.66
C ARG A 351 29.18 -2.84 21.85
N LYS A 352 29.95 -3.82 22.34
CA LYS A 352 30.14 -5.11 21.63
C LYS A 352 28.81 -5.85 21.41
N ARG A 353 27.95 -5.85 22.42
CA ARG A 353 26.62 -6.48 22.33
C ARG A 353 25.71 -5.70 21.39
N ALA A 354 25.82 -4.37 21.36
CA ALA A 354 25.08 -3.55 20.41
C ALA A 354 25.46 -3.92 18.96
N GLU A 355 26.76 -4.02 18.67
CA GLU A 355 27.27 -4.39 17.35
C GLU A 355 26.86 -5.81 16.93
N GLU A 356 26.86 -6.78 17.85
CA GLU A 356 26.32 -8.13 17.59
C GLU A 356 24.85 -8.07 17.14
N HIS A 357 24.02 -7.30 17.84
CA HIS A 357 22.61 -7.14 17.47
C HIS A 357 22.41 -6.42 16.14
N TYR A 358 23.19 -5.38 15.86
CA TYR A 358 23.14 -4.69 14.56
C TYR A 358 23.55 -5.61 13.41
N ASN A 359 24.63 -6.39 13.56
CA ASN A 359 25.05 -7.36 12.54
C ASN A 359 23.97 -8.42 12.31
N ARG A 360 23.39 -8.98 13.38
CA ARG A 360 22.27 -9.93 13.27
C ARG A 360 21.07 -9.31 12.55
N ALA A 361 20.78 -8.02 12.73
CA ALA A 361 19.71 -7.34 12.00
C ALA A 361 19.98 -7.31 10.48
N LEU A 362 21.24 -7.12 10.08
CA LEU A 362 21.67 -7.14 8.67
C LEU A 362 21.62 -8.54 8.04
N GLU A 363 21.75 -9.59 8.84
CA GLU A 363 21.68 -10.99 8.42
C GLU A 363 20.25 -11.50 8.21
N VAL A 364 19.22 -10.76 8.68
CA VAL A 364 17.83 -11.17 8.48
C VAL A 364 17.43 -11.06 7.01
N GLU A 365 17.38 -12.20 6.33
CA GLU A 365 16.81 -12.30 4.98
C GLU A 365 15.32 -11.94 4.97
N GLY A 366 14.91 -11.09 4.02
CA GLY A 366 13.54 -10.55 3.95
C GLY A 366 13.31 -9.38 4.93
N GLY A 367 14.34 -8.99 5.69
CA GLY A 367 14.32 -7.89 6.66
C GLY A 367 14.69 -6.53 6.07
N GLU A 368 14.79 -6.42 4.75
CA GLU A 368 15.26 -5.22 4.06
C GLU A 368 14.29 -4.04 4.30
N GLY A 369 14.88 -2.88 4.57
CA GLY A 369 14.17 -1.65 4.87
C GLY A 369 14.91 -0.80 5.91
N VAL A 370 14.17 0.10 6.56
CA VAL A 370 14.70 1.10 7.49
C VAL A 370 15.56 0.47 8.59
N ALA A 371 15.15 -0.68 9.14
CA ALA A 371 15.87 -1.31 10.24
C ALA A 371 17.33 -1.65 9.88
N GLN A 372 17.56 -2.20 8.69
CA GLN A 372 18.90 -2.55 8.23
C GLN A 372 19.72 -1.32 7.83
N VAL A 373 19.07 -0.29 7.26
CA VAL A 373 19.74 0.99 6.96
C VAL A 373 20.25 1.63 8.25
N GLU A 374 19.40 1.69 9.29
CA GLU A 374 19.78 2.23 10.60
C GLU A 374 20.83 1.36 11.30
N ALA A 375 20.75 0.03 11.21
CA ALA A 375 21.78 -0.86 11.77
C ALA A 375 23.16 -0.58 11.16
N ARG A 376 23.28 -0.39 9.83
CA ARG A 376 24.55 0.00 9.18
C ARG A 376 25.06 1.35 9.68
N ARG A 377 24.15 2.30 9.94
CA ARG A 377 24.50 3.59 10.54
C ARG A 377 25.02 3.40 11.96
N TYR A 378 24.33 2.63 12.80
CA TYR A 378 24.69 2.48 14.21
C TYR A 378 25.93 1.61 14.45
N LEU A 379 26.30 0.76 13.49
CA LEU A 379 27.62 0.11 13.47
C LEU A 379 28.77 1.12 13.34
N LYS A 380 28.57 2.24 12.63
CA LYS A 380 29.58 3.29 12.47
C LYS A 380 29.55 4.30 13.62
N THR A 381 28.37 4.60 14.14
CA THR A 381 28.17 5.62 15.16
C THR A 381 27.16 5.12 16.18
N PRO A 382 27.53 4.90 17.45
CA PRO A 382 26.61 4.39 18.46
C PRO A 382 25.31 5.18 18.54
N TYR A 383 24.20 4.48 18.79
CA TYR A 383 22.93 5.12 19.05
C TYR A 383 22.99 5.93 20.35
N VAL A 384 22.40 7.13 20.33
CA VAL A 384 22.24 8.01 21.49
C VAL A 384 20.75 8.44 21.55
N PRO A 385 20.06 8.29 22.70
CA PRO A 385 18.65 8.61 22.88
C PRO A 385 18.22 10.06 22.70
#